data_AF-A0A9D8NTG6-F1
#
_entry.id   AF-A0A9D8NTG6-F1
#
_cell.length_a   1.000
_cell.length_b   1.000
_cell.length_c   1.000
_cell.angle_alpha   90.00
_cell.angle_beta   90.00
_cell.angle_gamma   90.00
#
_symmetry.space_group_name_H-M   'P 1'
#
loop_
_entity.id
_entity.type
_entity.pdbx_description
1 polymer ?
#
loop_
_entity_poly.entity_id
_entity_poly.type
_entity_poly.pdbx_seq_one_letter_code
_entity_poly.pdbx_strand_id
1 'polypeptide(L)'
;MRWLGGPHVLVAVSTWIGDTVPDPADPALRPILHVTHHSWKGHPDVFWDNEPPPREFKPLGVIPPTADERKMKCDSSAGWEGCPFHLLAQWRWDHDREAMLAEEAREHEEEMRELDKRNEAIEKERRSMTLEKLGKYRFFANWKEMPSKEAIKASREAMKKAVQALVALGPKASKAKRKQVLKACIEEFNELDRTMDHFIETFERDDICSEFDLLVHACGLGEYDNLADEWRDW
;
A
#
# COMPACT_ATOMS: atom_id res chain seq x y z
N MET A 1 -0.18 -27.64 2.77
CA MET A 1 -0.83 -26.52 2.05
C MET A 1 -2.30 -26.87 1.88
N ARG A 2 -3.16 -26.42 2.81
CA ARG A 2 -4.62 -26.61 2.73
C ARG A 2 -5.18 -25.45 1.93
N TRP A 3 -5.58 -25.70 0.69
CA TRP A 3 -6.48 -24.79 -0.03
C TRP A 3 -7.84 -24.88 0.67
N LEU A 4 -8.24 -23.84 1.40
CA LEU A 4 -9.57 -23.73 1.98
C LEU A 4 -10.54 -23.48 0.82
N GLY A 5 -11.30 -24.52 0.45
CA GLY A 5 -12.27 -24.49 -0.66
C GLY A 5 -13.47 -23.61 -0.34
N GLY A 6 -13.36 -22.32 -0.65
CA GLY A 6 -14.52 -21.46 -0.89
C GLY A 6 -15.23 -21.85 -2.20
N PRO A 7 -16.49 -21.43 -2.39
CA PRO A 7 -17.16 -21.60 -3.67
C PRO A 7 -16.42 -20.79 -4.74
N HIS A 8 -15.92 -21.46 -5.77
CA HIS A 8 -15.45 -20.79 -6.99
C HIS A 8 -16.68 -20.46 -7.84
N VAL A 9 -17.07 -19.20 -7.87
CA VAL A 9 -18.18 -18.72 -8.70
C VAL A 9 -17.64 -17.90 -9.87
N LEU A 10 -18.23 -18.11 -11.03
CA LEU A 10 -18.03 -17.23 -12.17
C LEU A 10 -19.10 -16.15 -12.11
N VAL A 11 -18.69 -14.90 -11.99
CA VAL A 11 -19.55 -13.73 -11.92
C VAL A 11 -19.55 -13.04 -13.28
N ALA A 12 -20.73 -12.64 -13.74
CA ALA A 12 -20.90 -11.77 -14.90
C ALA A 12 -21.76 -10.57 -14.49
N VAL A 13 -21.23 -9.36 -14.69
CA VAL A 13 -21.90 -8.13 -14.26
C VAL A 13 -22.87 -7.68 -15.34
N SER A 14 -24.12 -7.41 -14.95
CA SER A 14 -25.13 -6.87 -15.86
C SER A 14 -24.91 -5.38 -16.11
N THR A 15 -25.34 -4.86 -17.27
CA THR A 15 -25.38 -3.41 -17.52
C THR A 15 -26.49 -2.69 -16.75
N TRP A 16 -27.36 -3.42 -16.05
CA TRP A 16 -28.56 -2.87 -15.43
C TRP A 16 -28.24 -2.02 -14.19
N ILE A 17 -28.81 -0.81 -14.14
CA ILE A 17 -28.78 0.10 -12.99
C ILE A 17 -30.20 0.61 -12.77
N GLY A 18 -30.67 0.62 -11.51
CA GLY A 18 -31.98 1.12 -11.15
C GLY A 18 -32.12 1.40 -9.66
N ASP A 19 -33.18 2.13 -9.30
CA ASP A 19 -33.53 2.50 -7.93
C ASP A 19 -34.55 1.54 -7.27
N THR A 20 -35.04 0.56 -8.03
CA THR A 20 -35.99 -0.46 -7.58
C THR A 20 -35.47 -1.86 -7.91
N VAL A 21 -35.82 -2.86 -7.09
CA VAL A 21 -35.50 -4.27 -7.38
C VAL A 21 -36.17 -4.68 -8.71
N PRO A 22 -35.41 -5.15 -9.72
CA PRO A 22 -35.94 -5.50 -11.03
C PRO A 22 -36.70 -6.84 -10.98
N ASP A 23 -37.60 -7.05 -11.95
CA ASP A 23 -38.16 -8.38 -12.22
C ASP A 23 -37.03 -9.29 -12.75
N PRO A 24 -36.81 -10.49 -12.18
CA PRO A 24 -35.80 -11.43 -12.67
C PRO A 24 -35.98 -11.86 -14.14
N ALA A 25 -37.19 -11.69 -14.69
CA ALA A 25 -37.48 -11.95 -16.10
C ALA A 25 -37.22 -10.73 -17.02
N ASP A 26 -36.81 -9.59 -16.47
CA ASP A 26 -36.54 -8.38 -17.25
C ASP A 26 -35.36 -8.63 -18.23
N PRO A 27 -35.58 -8.51 -19.55
CA PRO A 27 -34.52 -8.69 -20.53
C PRO A 27 -33.36 -7.69 -20.37
N ALA A 28 -33.57 -6.55 -19.70
CA ALA A 28 -32.52 -5.58 -19.42
C ALA A 28 -31.45 -6.10 -18.44
N LEU A 29 -31.73 -7.18 -17.69
CA LEU A 29 -30.73 -7.83 -16.83
C LEU A 29 -29.72 -8.67 -17.61
N ARG A 30 -30.02 -9.04 -18.86
CA ARG A 30 -29.24 -10.01 -19.62
C ARG A 30 -27.89 -9.50 -20.16
N PRO A 31 -27.78 -8.26 -20.69
CA PRO A 31 -26.52 -7.80 -21.28
C PRO A 31 -25.39 -7.78 -20.25
N ILE A 32 -24.25 -8.38 -20.60
CA ILE A 32 -23.04 -8.32 -19.80
C ILE A 32 -22.37 -6.96 -20.02
N LEU A 33 -21.97 -6.31 -18.92
CA LEU A 33 -21.24 -5.06 -18.93
C LEU A 33 -19.92 -5.23 -19.70
N HIS A 34 -19.64 -4.30 -20.62
CA HIS A 34 -18.35 -4.23 -21.31
C HIS A 34 -17.67 -2.93 -20.90
N VAL A 35 -16.55 -3.04 -20.19
CA VAL A 35 -15.88 -1.89 -19.60
C VAL A 35 -14.99 -1.18 -20.61
N THR A 36 -15.21 0.11 -20.78
CA THR A 36 -14.45 1.04 -21.64
C THR A 36 -14.03 2.30 -20.90
N HIS A 37 -14.38 2.43 -19.61
CA HIS A 37 -13.94 3.54 -18.80
C HIS A 37 -12.40 3.56 -18.68
N HIS A 38 -11.82 4.75 -18.63
CA HIS A 38 -10.36 4.93 -18.47
C HIS A 38 -9.52 4.18 -19.54
N SER A 39 -8.70 3.21 -19.11
CA SER A 39 -7.79 2.43 -19.94
C SER A 39 -8.37 1.09 -20.40
N TRP A 40 -9.61 0.77 -20.00
CA TRP A 40 -10.29 -0.46 -20.38
C TRP A 40 -10.66 -0.46 -21.87
N LYS A 41 -10.58 -1.64 -22.49
CA LYS A 41 -10.70 -1.80 -23.96
C LYS A 41 -11.92 -2.62 -24.40
N GLY A 42 -13.04 -2.45 -23.70
CA GLY A 42 -14.30 -3.14 -24.02
C GLY A 42 -14.31 -4.60 -23.64
N HIS A 43 -13.57 -5.00 -22.59
CA HIS A 43 -13.62 -6.37 -22.10
C HIS A 43 -14.95 -6.62 -21.36
N PRO A 44 -15.55 -7.81 -21.49
CA PRO A 44 -16.72 -8.17 -20.69
C PRO A 44 -16.31 -8.26 -19.21
N ASP A 45 -17.12 -7.67 -18.34
CA ASP A 45 -16.92 -7.71 -16.89
C ASP A 45 -17.39 -9.08 -16.35
N VAL A 46 -16.49 -10.05 -16.49
CA VAL A 46 -16.66 -11.44 -16.10
C VAL A 46 -15.39 -11.89 -15.39
N PHE A 47 -15.53 -12.43 -14.18
CA PHE A 47 -14.40 -12.82 -13.35
C PHE A 47 -14.72 -14.00 -12.44
N TRP A 48 -13.68 -14.73 -12.06
CA TRP A 48 -13.76 -15.74 -10.99
C TRP A 48 -13.63 -15.07 -9.63
N ASP A 49 -14.50 -15.44 -8.71
CA ASP A 49 -14.40 -15.09 -7.29
C ASP A 49 -14.36 -16.36 -6.43
N ASN A 50 -13.59 -16.28 -5.36
CA ASN A 50 -13.38 -17.37 -4.39
C ASN A 50 -13.97 -17.04 -3.01
N GLU A 51 -14.49 -15.83 -2.84
CA GLU A 51 -15.16 -15.35 -1.62
C GLU A 51 -16.68 -15.60 -1.71
N PRO A 52 -17.35 -15.87 -0.58
CA PRO A 52 -18.81 -15.90 -0.54
C PRO A 52 -19.40 -14.52 -0.89
N PRO A 53 -20.61 -14.46 -1.45
CA PRO A 53 -21.27 -13.18 -1.73
C PRO A 53 -21.44 -12.36 -0.44
N PRO A 54 -21.47 -11.01 -0.54
CA PRO A 54 -21.71 -10.13 0.60
C PRO A 54 -22.94 -10.54 1.39
N ARG A 55 -22.93 -10.34 2.71
CA ARG A 55 -24.03 -10.76 3.60
C ARG A 55 -25.40 -10.20 3.21
N GLU A 56 -25.41 -9.04 2.54
CA GLU A 56 -26.61 -8.34 2.10
C GLU A 56 -27.05 -8.72 0.67
N PHE A 57 -26.32 -9.63 0.01
CA PHE A 57 -26.64 -10.11 -1.33
C PHE A 57 -27.99 -10.84 -1.33
N LYS A 58 -28.88 -10.45 -2.25
CA LYS A 58 -30.22 -11.05 -2.39
C LYS A 58 -30.33 -11.72 -3.76
N PRO A 59 -30.49 -13.05 -3.83
CA PRO A 59 -30.77 -13.72 -5.09
C PRO A 59 -32.15 -13.31 -5.59
N LEU A 60 -32.23 -12.79 -6.81
CA LEU A 60 -33.49 -12.34 -7.41
C LEU A 60 -34.16 -13.45 -8.23
N GLY A 61 -33.38 -14.28 -8.92
CA GLY A 61 -33.90 -15.38 -9.73
C GLY A 61 -32.78 -16.10 -10.49
N VAL A 62 -33.14 -16.83 -11.53
CA VAL A 62 -32.19 -17.62 -12.33
C VAL A 62 -32.32 -17.23 -13.80
N ILE A 63 -31.22 -16.72 -14.37
CA ILE A 63 -31.12 -16.48 -15.81
C ILE A 63 -30.18 -17.55 -16.41
N PRO A 64 -30.68 -18.53 -17.18
CA PRO A 64 -29.86 -19.63 -17.68
C PRO A 64 -28.83 -19.13 -18.71
N PRO A 65 -27.56 -19.59 -18.69
CA PRO A 65 -26.58 -19.11 -19.63
C PRO A 65 -26.86 -19.64 -21.05
N THR A 66 -26.61 -18.78 -22.05
CA THR A 66 -26.75 -19.14 -23.48
C THR A 66 -25.66 -20.12 -23.90
N ALA A 67 -25.83 -20.72 -25.09
CA ALA A 67 -24.80 -21.59 -25.67
C ALA A 67 -23.46 -20.87 -25.90
N ASP A 68 -23.48 -19.55 -26.14
CA ASP A 68 -22.28 -18.76 -26.38
C ASP A 68 -21.61 -18.32 -25.07
N GLU A 69 -22.41 -17.93 -24.06
CA GLU A 69 -21.89 -17.65 -22.71
C GLU A 69 -21.19 -18.87 -22.09
N ARG A 70 -21.72 -20.07 -22.32
CA ARG A 70 -21.07 -21.32 -21.85
C ARG A 70 -19.71 -21.59 -22.49
N LYS A 71 -19.40 -20.96 -23.63
CA LYS A 71 -18.10 -21.07 -24.31
C LYS A 71 -17.14 -19.94 -23.96
N MET A 72 -17.61 -18.92 -23.21
CA MET A 72 -16.76 -17.80 -22.81
C MET A 72 -15.61 -18.30 -21.94
N LYS A 73 -14.42 -17.77 -22.21
CA LYS A 73 -13.24 -17.98 -21.38
C LYS A 73 -13.07 -16.77 -20.48
N CYS A 74 -12.73 -17.01 -19.22
CA CYS A 74 -12.42 -15.98 -18.26
C CYS A 74 -11.14 -16.38 -17.54
N ASP A 75 -10.09 -15.58 -17.76
CA ASP A 75 -8.78 -15.71 -17.11
C ASP A 75 -8.58 -14.60 -16.06
N SER A 76 -9.68 -13.94 -15.64
CA SER A 76 -9.69 -12.86 -14.67
C SER A 76 -10.21 -13.34 -13.32
N SER A 77 -9.68 -12.76 -12.25
CA SER A 77 -10.17 -12.93 -10.88
C SER A 77 -10.37 -11.57 -10.24
N ALA A 78 -11.50 -11.37 -9.56
CA ALA A 78 -11.80 -10.14 -8.82
C ALA A 78 -12.69 -10.47 -7.61
N GLY A 79 -13.04 -9.45 -6.82
CA GLY A 79 -13.94 -9.57 -5.67
C GLY A 79 -15.32 -8.97 -5.95
N TRP A 80 -16.33 -9.41 -5.19
CA TRP A 80 -17.69 -8.88 -5.23
C TRP A 80 -17.79 -7.35 -5.15
N GLU A 81 -16.88 -6.66 -4.46
CA GLU A 81 -16.88 -5.19 -4.39
C GLU A 81 -16.59 -4.52 -5.74
N GLY A 82 -15.96 -5.23 -6.69
CA GLY A 82 -15.67 -4.73 -8.03
C GLY A 82 -16.92 -4.54 -8.90
N CYS A 83 -17.97 -5.33 -8.69
CA CYS A 83 -19.22 -5.28 -9.46
C CYS A 83 -19.86 -3.88 -9.47
N PRO A 84 -20.23 -3.29 -8.31
CA PRO A 84 -20.83 -1.96 -8.29
C PRO A 84 -19.86 -0.86 -8.76
N PHE A 85 -18.56 -1.04 -8.56
CA PHE A 85 -17.55 -0.08 -8.99
C PHE A 85 -17.50 0.04 -10.52
N HIS A 86 -17.28 -1.07 -11.23
CA HIS A 86 -17.19 -1.05 -12.70
C HIS A 86 -18.51 -0.61 -13.34
N LEU A 87 -19.64 -1.03 -12.78
CA LEU A 87 -20.96 -0.63 -13.26
C LEU A 87 -21.17 0.89 -13.15
N LEU A 88 -20.90 1.48 -11.98
CA LEU A 88 -21.03 2.91 -11.78
C LEU A 88 -20.00 3.69 -12.60
N ALA A 89 -18.74 3.26 -12.63
CA ALA A 89 -17.69 3.91 -13.39
C ALA A 89 -18.00 3.90 -14.89
N GLN A 90 -18.49 2.78 -15.44
CA GLN A 90 -18.91 2.71 -16.83
C GLN A 90 -20.11 3.62 -17.10
N TRP A 91 -21.12 3.63 -16.23
CA TRP A 91 -22.26 4.53 -16.38
C TRP A 91 -21.82 6.00 -16.40
N ARG A 92 -20.97 6.42 -15.45
CA ARG A 92 -20.41 7.78 -15.43
C ARG A 92 -19.57 8.06 -16.67
N TRP A 93 -18.82 7.08 -17.16
CA TRP A 93 -18.04 7.22 -18.39
C TRP A 93 -18.90 7.46 -19.63
N ASP A 94 -20.11 6.90 -19.66
CA ASP A 94 -21.02 7.03 -20.80
C ASP A 94 -21.94 8.25 -20.68
N HIS A 95 -22.23 8.73 -19.47
CA HIS A 95 -23.26 9.77 -19.23
C HIS A 95 -22.74 11.05 -18.56
N ASP A 96 -21.62 10.99 -17.83
CA ASP A 96 -21.13 12.06 -16.95
C ASP A 96 -19.59 12.16 -16.96
N ARG A 97 -18.97 11.87 -18.12
CA ARG A 97 -17.52 11.69 -18.22
C ARG A 97 -16.74 12.93 -17.80
N GLU A 98 -17.20 14.10 -18.24
CA GLU A 98 -16.50 15.36 -17.96
C GLU A 98 -16.50 15.67 -16.46
N ALA A 99 -17.62 15.44 -15.76
CA ALA A 99 -17.68 15.69 -14.32
C ALA A 99 -16.87 14.65 -13.54
N MET A 100 -16.88 13.37 -13.95
CA MET A 100 -16.05 12.33 -13.37
C MET A 100 -14.55 12.67 -13.47
N LEU A 101 -14.07 13.02 -14.67
CA LEU A 101 -12.66 13.38 -14.87
C LEU A 101 -12.29 14.67 -14.10
N ALA A 102 -13.21 15.63 -13.99
CA ALA A 102 -12.96 16.84 -13.21
C ALA A 102 -12.93 16.59 -11.70
N GLU A 103 -13.69 15.62 -11.20
CA GLU A 103 -13.64 15.17 -9.81
C GLU A 103 -12.31 14.46 -9.52
N GLU A 104 -11.96 13.46 -10.32
CA GLU A 104 -10.70 12.70 -10.19
C GLU A 104 -9.48 13.63 -10.27
N ALA A 105 -9.49 14.62 -11.16
CA ALA A 105 -8.41 15.61 -11.24
C ALA A 105 -8.28 16.44 -9.95
N ARG A 106 -9.41 16.84 -9.33
CA ARG A 106 -9.39 17.58 -8.06
C ARG A 106 -8.89 16.72 -6.90
N GLU A 107 -9.36 15.48 -6.82
CA GLU A 107 -8.92 14.52 -5.81
C GLU A 107 -7.42 14.25 -5.95
N HIS A 108 -6.95 13.97 -7.16
CA HIS A 108 -5.52 13.77 -7.42
C HIS A 108 -4.69 15.02 -7.08
N GLU A 109 -5.15 16.22 -7.43
CA GLU A 109 -4.48 17.45 -7.01
C GLU A 109 -4.46 17.63 -5.49
N GLU A 110 -5.53 17.26 -4.78
CA GLU A 110 -5.57 17.31 -3.32
C GLU A 110 -4.62 16.29 -2.69
N GLU A 111 -4.63 15.05 -3.16
CA GLU A 111 -3.68 14.01 -2.75
C GLU A 111 -2.23 14.44 -2.96
N MET A 112 -1.92 15.01 -4.13
CA MET A 112 -0.59 15.53 -4.43
C MET A 112 -0.22 16.71 -3.53
N ARG A 113 -1.15 17.64 -3.26
CA ARG A 113 -0.92 18.75 -2.31
C ARG A 113 -0.68 18.25 -0.89
N GLU A 114 -1.43 17.26 -0.42
CA GLU A 114 -1.24 16.68 0.91
C GLU A 114 0.07 15.88 1.00
N LEU A 115 0.42 15.16 -0.07
CA LEU A 115 1.72 14.49 -0.19
C LEU A 115 2.87 15.50 -0.16
N ASP A 116 2.78 16.59 -0.91
CA ASP A 116 3.79 17.66 -0.93
C ASP A 116 3.94 18.30 0.45
N LYS A 117 2.83 18.66 1.11
CA LYS A 117 2.86 19.18 2.50
C LYS A 117 3.50 18.20 3.47
N ARG A 118 3.17 16.90 3.36
CA ARG A 118 3.76 15.85 4.19
C ARG A 118 5.27 15.75 3.94
N ASN A 119 5.69 15.75 2.68
CA ASN A 119 7.10 15.69 2.30
C ASN A 119 7.86 16.93 2.79
N GLU A 120 7.30 18.13 2.66
CA GLU A 120 7.88 19.36 3.19
C GLU A 120 8.03 19.34 4.71
N ALA A 121 7.04 18.80 5.43
CA ALA A 121 7.11 18.64 6.88
C ALA A 121 8.22 17.68 7.31
N ILE A 122 8.33 16.53 6.64
CA ILE A 122 9.40 15.53 6.86
C ILE A 122 10.76 16.17 6.57
N GLU A 123 10.91 16.87 5.44
CA GLU A 123 12.16 17.53 5.07
C GLU A 123 12.54 18.64 6.07
N LYS A 124 11.56 19.41 6.55
CA LYS A 124 11.79 20.42 7.60
C LYS A 124 12.25 19.78 8.91
N GLU A 125 11.64 18.65 9.29
CA GLU A 125 12.05 17.90 10.46
C GLU A 125 13.49 17.39 10.30
N ARG A 126 13.79 16.69 9.19
CA ARG A 126 15.13 16.20 8.83
C ARG A 126 16.16 17.33 8.91
N ARG A 127 15.90 18.48 8.27
CA ARG A 127 16.79 19.66 8.26
C ARG A 127 17.08 20.23 9.63
N SER A 128 16.10 20.19 10.53
CA SER A 128 16.24 20.71 11.89
C SER A 128 16.89 19.71 12.85
N MET A 129 17.06 18.45 12.44
CA MET A 129 17.53 17.37 13.28
C MET A 129 19.03 17.46 13.53
N THR A 130 19.43 17.29 14.79
CA THR A 130 20.84 17.29 15.21
C THR A 130 21.11 16.06 16.08
N LEU A 131 22.38 15.69 16.24
CA LEU A 131 22.75 14.55 17.09
C LEU A 131 22.30 14.74 18.54
N GLU A 132 22.29 15.97 19.04
CA GLU A 132 21.80 16.30 20.39
C GLU A 132 20.29 16.07 20.52
N LYS A 133 19.51 16.42 19.49
CA LYS A 133 18.07 16.13 19.46
C LYS A 133 17.82 14.63 19.37
N LEU A 134 18.55 13.93 18.52
CA LEU A 134 18.45 12.47 18.37
C LEU A 134 18.82 11.73 19.66
N GLY A 135 19.72 12.27 20.48
CA GLY A 135 20.04 11.71 21.80
C GLY A 135 18.84 11.66 22.76
N LYS A 136 17.79 12.46 22.52
CA LYS A 136 16.54 12.49 23.29
C LYS A 136 15.35 11.94 22.50
N TYR A 137 15.55 11.60 21.23
CA TYR A 137 14.50 11.17 20.34
C TYR A 137 14.02 9.76 20.68
N ARG A 138 12.72 9.54 20.59
CA ARG A 138 12.11 8.23 20.79
C ARG A 138 11.88 7.58 19.44
N PHE A 139 12.88 6.84 18.99
CA PHE A 139 12.80 5.99 17.80
C PHE A 139 11.63 4.99 17.91
N PHE A 140 10.99 4.76 16.77
CA PHE A 140 9.88 3.84 16.56
C PHE A 140 8.74 4.10 17.55
N ALA A 141 8.34 5.36 17.71
CA ALA A 141 7.31 5.74 18.69
C ALA A 141 5.95 5.08 18.41
N ASN A 142 5.68 4.79 17.13
CA ASN A 142 4.43 4.17 16.66
C ASN A 142 4.41 2.65 16.83
N TRP A 143 5.56 1.99 17.01
CA TRP A 143 5.62 0.56 17.28
C TRP A 143 5.11 0.27 18.70
N LYS A 144 4.00 -0.46 18.80
CA LYS A 144 3.29 -0.74 20.06
C LYS A 144 3.20 -2.24 20.35
N GLU A 145 2.54 -2.98 19.46
CA GLU A 145 2.29 -4.43 19.60
C GLU A 145 3.03 -5.24 18.54
N MET A 146 3.27 -4.62 17.38
CA MET A 146 4.08 -5.13 16.28
C MET A 146 5.19 -4.11 15.97
N PRO A 147 6.43 -4.56 15.75
CA PRO A 147 6.92 -5.93 15.95
C PRO A 147 6.95 -6.30 17.46
N SER A 148 7.46 -7.49 17.81
CA SER A 148 7.52 -7.95 19.21
C SER A 148 8.17 -6.92 20.14
N LYS A 149 7.82 -6.92 21.43
CA LYS A 149 8.38 -5.95 22.39
C LYS A 149 9.90 -6.04 22.49
N GLU A 150 10.44 -7.24 22.32
CA GLU A 150 11.86 -7.55 22.25
C GLU A 150 12.50 -6.89 21.02
N ALA A 151 11.90 -7.04 19.84
CA ALA A 151 12.35 -6.39 18.60
C ALA A 151 12.28 -4.86 18.68
N ILE A 152 11.19 -4.31 19.23
CA ILE A 152 11.05 -2.86 19.46
C ILE A 152 12.18 -2.35 20.37
N LYS A 153 12.46 -3.07 21.46
CA LYS A 153 13.52 -2.68 22.40
C LYS A 153 14.89 -2.72 21.72
N ALA A 154 15.21 -3.82 21.04
CA ALA A 154 16.51 -4.00 20.37
C ALA A 154 16.73 -2.97 19.24
N SER A 155 15.70 -2.70 18.44
CA SER A 155 15.73 -1.68 17.38
C SER A 155 16.02 -0.28 17.93
N ARG A 156 15.37 0.09 19.06
CA ARG A 156 15.65 1.36 19.75
C ARG A 156 17.06 1.42 20.33
N GLU A 157 17.60 0.29 20.79
CA GLU A 157 18.96 0.20 21.31
C GLU A 157 20.00 0.36 20.19
N ALA A 158 19.79 -0.27 19.03
CA ALA A 158 20.62 -0.10 17.84
C ALA A 158 20.71 1.37 17.40
N MET A 159 19.56 2.05 17.27
CA MET A 159 19.52 3.48 16.91
C MET A 159 20.22 4.36 17.95
N LYS A 160 19.98 4.12 19.25
CA LYS A 160 20.64 4.89 20.33
C LYS A 160 22.14 4.69 20.35
N LYS A 161 22.62 3.46 20.13
CA LYS A 161 24.05 3.14 20.03
C LYS A 161 24.70 3.87 18.87
N ALA A 162 24.03 3.93 17.71
CA ALA A 162 24.51 4.71 16.56
C ALA A 162 24.61 6.20 16.89
N VAL A 163 23.58 6.80 17.52
CA VAL A 163 23.62 8.21 17.97
C VAL A 163 24.80 8.45 18.91
N GLN A 164 24.97 7.60 19.93
CA GLN A 164 26.07 7.74 20.90
C GLN A 164 27.44 7.65 20.22
N ALA A 165 27.62 6.72 19.29
CA ALA A 165 28.85 6.57 18.53
C ALA A 165 29.13 7.80 17.64
N LEU A 166 28.10 8.34 16.97
CA LEU A 166 28.21 9.57 16.17
C LEU A 166 28.56 10.79 17.03
N VAL A 167 27.98 10.92 18.22
CA VAL A 167 28.32 11.98 19.18
C VAL A 167 29.77 11.84 19.66
N ALA A 168 30.21 10.64 20.01
CA ALA A 168 31.55 10.36 20.49
C ALA A 168 32.64 10.65 19.45
N LEU A 169 32.34 10.48 18.16
CA LEU A 169 33.24 10.86 17.06
C LEU A 169 33.54 12.37 17.04
N GLY A 170 32.61 13.19 17.50
CA GLY A 170 32.72 14.64 17.53
C GLY A 170 32.57 15.34 16.17
N PRO A 171 32.44 16.68 16.17
CA PRO A 171 32.07 17.46 14.99
C PRO A 171 33.13 17.45 13.87
N LYS A 172 34.39 17.13 14.20
CA LYS A 172 35.51 17.09 13.24
C LYS A 172 35.75 15.71 12.61
N ALA A 173 34.94 14.71 12.93
CA ALA A 173 35.08 13.39 12.34
C ALA A 173 34.89 13.42 10.81
N SER A 174 35.65 12.58 10.10
CA SER A 174 35.54 12.47 8.65
C SER A 174 34.22 11.80 8.23
N LYS A 175 33.78 12.10 7.00
CA LYS A 175 32.61 11.45 6.38
C LYS A 175 32.72 9.92 6.43
N ALA A 176 33.91 9.38 6.17
CA ALA A 176 34.18 7.93 6.22
C ALA A 176 33.90 7.30 7.60
N LYS A 177 34.36 7.95 8.69
CA LYS A 177 34.10 7.45 10.05
C LYS A 177 32.61 7.50 10.40
N ARG A 178 31.90 8.54 9.96
CA ARG A 178 30.44 8.64 10.15
C ARG A 178 29.70 7.55 9.38
N LYS A 179 30.05 7.33 8.11
CA LYS A 179 29.50 6.23 7.29
C LYS A 179 29.74 4.86 7.91
N GLN A 180 30.90 4.62 8.54
CA GLN A 180 31.16 3.37 9.26
C GLN A 180 30.18 3.14 10.42
N VAL A 181 29.88 4.18 11.20
CA VAL A 181 28.88 4.07 12.29
C VAL A 181 27.48 3.84 11.74
N LEU A 182 27.10 4.56 10.69
CA LEU A 182 25.81 4.37 10.02
C LEU A 182 25.67 2.96 9.45
N LYS A 183 26.70 2.44 8.78
CA LYS A 183 26.71 1.07 8.26
C LYS A 183 26.56 0.03 9.36
N ALA A 184 27.31 0.19 10.45
CA ALA A 184 27.20 -0.71 11.60
C ALA A 184 25.78 -0.73 12.19
N CYS A 185 25.05 0.39 12.12
CA CYS A 185 23.64 0.45 12.54
C CYS A 185 22.75 -0.42 11.64
N ILE A 186 22.91 -0.36 10.31
CA ILE A 186 22.12 -1.19 9.38
C ILE A 186 22.51 -2.67 9.49
N GLU A 187 23.80 -2.98 9.63
CA GLU A 187 24.27 -4.35 9.86
C GLU A 187 23.69 -4.94 11.16
N GLU A 188 23.48 -4.10 12.19
CA GLU A 188 22.78 -4.50 13.42
C GLU A 188 21.31 -4.81 13.16
N PHE A 189 20.61 -4.05 12.31
CA PHE A 189 19.25 -4.41 11.86
C PHE A 189 19.22 -5.70 11.04
N ASN A 190 20.19 -5.95 10.15
CA ASN A 190 20.29 -7.22 9.42
C ASN A 190 20.47 -8.42 10.36
N GLU A 191 21.22 -8.25 11.46
CA GLU A 191 21.35 -9.29 12.49
C GLU A 191 20.07 -9.45 13.32
N LEU A 192 19.42 -8.34 13.71
CA LEU A 192 18.15 -8.40 14.43
C LEU A 192 17.09 -9.13 13.61
N ASP A 193 16.97 -8.82 12.32
CA ASP A 193 16.03 -9.50 11.43
C ASP A 193 16.28 -11.02 11.40
N ARG A 194 17.55 -11.41 11.14
CA ARG A 194 17.96 -12.83 11.10
C ARG A 194 17.73 -13.58 12.42
N THR A 195 17.86 -12.90 13.56
CA THR A 195 17.78 -13.54 14.89
C THR A 195 16.40 -13.46 15.52
N MET A 196 15.52 -12.59 15.03
CA MET A 196 14.20 -12.33 15.59
C MET A 196 13.08 -12.66 14.59
N ASP A 197 13.21 -13.81 13.92
CA ASP A 197 12.17 -14.40 13.07
C ASP A 197 11.78 -13.55 11.85
N HIS A 198 12.75 -12.86 11.23
CA HIS A 198 12.55 -12.07 10.02
C HIS A 198 11.42 -11.04 10.15
N PHE A 199 11.39 -10.33 11.27
CA PHE A 199 10.30 -9.40 11.61
C PHE A 199 10.27 -8.13 10.74
N ILE A 200 11.33 -7.83 9.97
CA ILE A 200 11.38 -6.62 9.16
C ILE A 200 10.62 -6.87 7.86
N GLU A 201 9.35 -6.50 7.84
CA GLU A 201 8.53 -6.50 6.64
C GLU A 201 8.42 -5.09 6.04
N THR A 202 7.39 -4.84 5.22
CA THR A 202 7.22 -3.58 4.50
C THR A 202 7.06 -2.39 5.44
N PHE A 203 6.27 -2.50 6.50
CA PHE A 203 6.05 -1.39 7.44
C PHE A 203 7.30 -1.09 8.28
N GLU A 204 7.92 -2.14 8.83
CA GLU A 204 9.12 -1.99 9.65
C GLU A 204 10.29 -1.46 8.85
N ARG A 205 10.47 -1.92 7.60
CA ARG A 205 11.44 -1.36 6.66
C ARG A 205 11.28 0.14 6.53
N ASP A 206 10.08 0.57 6.18
CA ASP A 206 9.84 1.96 5.81
C ASP A 206 10.10 2.88 7.02
N ASP A 207 9.73 2.43 8.22
CA ASP A 207 10.04 3.12 9.48
C ASP A 207 11.54 3.13 9.81
N ILE A 208 12.25 2.00 9.64
CA ILE A 208 13.71 1.91 9.87
C ILE A 208 14.46 2.85 8.93
N CYS A 209 14.16 2.81 7.63
CA CYS A 209 14.80 3.68 6.65
C CYS A 209 14.52 5.16 6.95
N SER A 210 13.27 5.50 7.25
CA SER A 210 12.87 6.88 7.58
C SER A 210 13.60 7.43 8.82
N GLU A 211 13.69 6.65 9.90
CA GLU A 211 14.38 7.08 11.10
C GLU A 211 15.91 7.04 10.97
N PHE A 212 16.44 6.12 10.19
CA PHE A 212 17.87 6.06 9.85
C PHE A 212 18.32 7.30 9.08
N ASP A 213 17.49 7.78 8.16
CA ASP A 213 17.74 9.00 7.40
C ASP A 213 17.88 10.24 8.30
N LEU A 214 17.22 10.26 9.45
CA LEU A 214 17.44 11.31 10.46
C LEU A 214 18.89 11.28 10.98
N LEU A 215 19.49 10.10 11.19
CA LEU A 215 20.90 9.96 11.60
C LEU A 215 21.84 10.47 10.50
N VAL A 216 21.58 10.07 9.25
CA VAL A 216 22.35 10.49 8.07
C VAL A 216 22.39 12.01 7.99
N HIS A 217 21.22 12.65 8.06
CA HIS A 217 21.11 14.10 8.02
C HIS A 217 21.79 14.76 9.24
N ALA A 218 21.49 14.31 10.45
CA ALA A 218 22.00 14.90 11.69
C ALA A 218 23.54 14.83 11.83
N CYS A 219 24.19 13.84 11.20
CA CYS A 219 25.64 13.75 11.17
C CYS A 219 26.29 14.48 9.98
N GLY A 220 25.54 15.29 9.24
CA GLY A 220 26.04 16.11 8.13
C GLY A 220 26.33 15.32 6.86
N LEU A 221 25.62 14.21 6.65
CA LEU A 221 25.67 13.39 5.43
C LEU A 221 24.35 13.44 4.65
N GLY A 222 23.50 14.44 4.88
CA GLY A 222 22.19 14.57 4.22
C GLY A 222 22.21 14.79 2.70
N GLU A 223 23.38 14.85 2.07
CA GLU A 223 23.54 14.82 0.60
C GLU A 223 23.57 13.38 0.04
N TYR A 224 23.64 12.37 0.93
CA TYR A 224 23.60 10.97 0.56
C TYR A 224 22.20 10.44 0.80
N ASP A 225 21.55 9.98 -0.27
CA ASP A 225 20.25 9.34 -0.22
C ASP A 225 20.41 7.82 -0.23
N ASN A 226 19.44 7.11 0.33
CA ASN A 226 19.29 5.64 0.25
C ASN A 226 20.49 4.84 0.78
N LEU A 227 21.26 5.38 1.74
CA LEU A 227 22.38 4.65 2.36
C LEU A 227 21.95 3.35 3.05
N ALA A 228 20.71 3.28 3.56
CA ALA A 228 20.17 2.05 4.12
C ALA A 228 20.02 0.95 3.05
N ASP A 229 19.53 1.30 1.86
CA ASP A 229 19.35 0.36 0.74
C ASP A 229 20.67 -0.22 0.24
N GLU A 230 21.78 0.51 0.36
CA GLU A 230 23.11 -0.01 0.00
C GLU A 230 23.59 -1.13 0.93
N TRP A 231 23.10 -1.20 2.17
CA TRP A 231 23.68 -2.02 3.24
C TRP A 231 22.71 -3.02 3.87
N ARG A 232 21.40 -2.91 3.63
CA ARG A 232 20.41 -3.84 4.18
C ARG A 232 20.38 -5.16 3.42
N ASP A 233 20.04 -6.23 4.15
CA ASP A 233 19.87 -7.58 3.60
C ASP A 233 18.40 -8.08 3.63
N TRP A 234 17.51 -7.29 4.24
CA TRP A 234 16.08 -7.55 4.39
C TRP A 234 15.25 -6.70 3.41
#